data_AF-M1EIW3-F1
#
_entry.id   AF-M1EIW3-F1
#
_cell.length_a   1.000
_cell.length_b   1.000
_cell.length_c   1.000
_cell.angle_alpha   90.00
_cell.angle_beta   90.00
_cell.angle_gamma   90.00
#
_symmetry.space_group_name_H-M   'P 1'
#
loop_
_entity.id
_entity.type
_entity.pdbx_description
1 polymer ?
#
loop_
_entity_poly.entity_id
_entity_poly.type
_entity_poly.pdbx_seq_one_letter_code
_entity_poly.pdbx_strand_id
1 'polypeptide(L)' 'HLATDSIDPADSGNYSCIVGNESGDIQRVTYMVNVLENASISKGLQDQTVSLGATVQFTCEVHGNPT' A
#
# COMPACT_ATOMS: atom_id res chain seq x y z
N HIS A 1 -15.85 -7.99 16.70
CA HIS A 1 -15.52 -8.27 15.28
C HIS A 1 -15.09 -6.95 14.66
N LEU A 2 -13.88 -6.88 14.09
CA LEU A 2 -13.41 -5.68 13.37
C LEU A 2 -13.92 -5.76 11.94
N ALA A 3 -14.62 -4.73 11.48
CA ALA A 3 -15.13 -4.62 10.12
C ALA A 3 -14.84 -3.21 9.59
N THR A 4 -14.36 -3.13 8.35
CA THR A 4 -14.08 -1.89 7.62
C THR A 4 -14.81 -1.96 6.29
N ASP A 5 -15.70 -1.00 6.03
CA ASP A 5 -16.58 -1.02 4.84
C ASP A 5 -15.85 -0.57 3.56
N SER A 6 -14.74 0.16 3.72
CA SER A 6 -13.82 0.58 2.67
C SER A 6 -12.40 0.43 3.22
N ILE A 7 -11.46 0.03 2.36
CA ILE A 7 -10.06 -0.20 2.73
C ILE A 7 -9.18 0.57 1.77
N ASP A 8 -8.27 1.37 2.31
CA ASP A 8 -7.23 2.08 1.59
C ASP A 8 -5.84 1.55 1.98
N PRO A 9 -4.77 1.78 1.17
CA PRO A 9 -3.42 1.32 1.50
C PRO A 9 -2.94 1.77 2.89
N ALA A 10 -3.41 2.94 3.36
CA ALA A 10 -3.11 3.50 4.68
C ALA A 10 -3.66 2.68 5.87
N ASP A 11 -4.62 1.78 5.62
CA ASP A 11 -5.15 0.85 6.63
C ASP A 11 -4.24 -0.36 6.85
N SER A 12 -3.12 -0.48 6.11
CA SER A 12 -2.12 -1.50 6.39
C SER A 12 -1.48 -1.26 7.76
N GLY A 13 -1.39 -2.30 8.60
CA GLY A 13 -0.79 -2.15 9.91
C GLY A 13 -1.09 -3.28 10.89
N ASN A 14 -0.65 -3.08 12.14
CA ASN A 14 -0.88 -4.02 13.22
C ASN A 14 -2.20 -3.69 13.94
N TYR A 15 -3.12 -4.64 13.93
CA TYR A 15 -4.39 -4.55 14.63
C TYR A 15 -4.37 -5.49 15.82
N SER A 16 -4.61 -4.95 17.01
CA SER A 16 -4.66 -5.73 18.25
C SER A 16 -6.07 -5.85 18.78
N CYS A 17 -6.52 -7.08 19.02
CA CYS A 17 -7.68 -7.35 19.87
C CYS A 17 -7.19 -7.47 21.32
N ILE A 18 -7.77 -6.69 22.21
CA ILE A 18 -7.45 -6.68 23.64
C ILE A 18 -8.73 -7.03 24.41
N VAL A 19 -8.67 -8.04 25.26
CA VAL A 19 -9.77 -8.47 26.13
C VAL A 19 -9.30 -8.41 27.57
N GLY A 20 -10.04 -7.69 28.42
CA GLY A 20 -9.80 -7.61 29.86
C GLY A 20 -10.94 -8.26 30.64
N ASN A 21 -10.63 -8.85 31.80
CA ASN A 21 -11.63 -9.23 32.80
C ASN A 21 -11.60 -8.28 34.01
N GLU A 22 -12.62 -8.34 34.87
CA GLU A 22 -12.72 -7.50 36.07
C GLU A 22 -11.61 -7.81 37.11
N SER A 23 -10.99 -8.98 37.01
CA SER A 23 -9.87 -9.40 37.87
C SER A 23 -8.52 -8.79 37.46
N GLY A 24 -8.47 -8.07 36.34
CA GLY A 24 -7.26 -7.40 35.83
C GLY A 24 -6.43 -8.22 34.84
N ASP A 25 -6.87 -9.41 34.45
CA ASP A 25 -6.20 -10.19 33.40
C ASP A 25 -6.49 -9.58 32.03
N ILE A 26 -5.44 -9.36 31.25
CA ILE A 26 -5.53 -8.83 29.88
C ILE A 26 -4.94 -9.86 28.91
N GLN A 27 -5.75 -10.26 27.94
CA GLN A 27 -5.30 -11.04 26.78
C GLN A 27 -5.19 -10.14 25.56
N ARG A 28 -4.14 -10.34 24.77
CA ARG A 28 -3.89 -9.58 23.55
C ARG A 28 -3.53 -10.51 22.41
N VAL A 29 -4.18 -10.33 21.27
CA VAL A 29 -3.80 -10.96 20.00
C VAL A 29 -3.59 -9.86 18.98
N THR A 30 -2.49 -9.93 18.23
CA THR A 30 -2.14 -8.93 17.22
C THR A 30 -2.07 -9.60 15.84
N TYR A 31 -2.69 -8.97 14.85
CA TYR A 31 -2.70 -9.36 13.45
C TYR A 31 -2.03 -8.28 12.61
N MET A 32 -1.29 -8.67 11.59
CA MET A 32 -0.80 -7.75 10.57
C MET A 32 -1.76 -7.78 9.39
N VAL A 33 -2.38 -6.64 9.11
CA VAL A 33 -3.21 -6.42 7.93
C VAL A 33 -2.31 -5.84 6.85
N ASN A 34 -2.26 -6.50 5.70
CA ASN A 34 -1.57 -6.02 4.51
C ASN A 34 -2.60 -5.75 3.42
N VAL A 35 -2.72 -4.48 3.00
CA VAL A 35 -3.62 -4.08 1.93
C VAL A 35 -2.86 -4.15 0.62
N LEU A 36 -3.38 -4.98 -0.30
CA LEU A 36 -2.83 -5.12 -1.63
C LEU A 36 -3.48 -4.10 -2.56
N GLU A 37 -2.68 -3.51 -3.43
CA GLU A 37 -3.13 -2.55 -4.43
C GLU A 37 -2.62 -2.97 -5.80
N ASN A 38 -3.41 -2.69 -6.83
CA ASN A 38 -3.00 -2.94 -8.19
C ASN A 38 -1.84 -2.01 -8.58
N ALA A 39 -0.94 -2.52 -9.42
CA ALA A 39 0.07 -1.67 -10.03
C ALA A 39 -0.59 -0.59 -10.89
N SER A 40 -0.16 0.66 -10.73
CA SER A 40 -0.62 1.82 -11.47
C SER A 40 0.56 2.67 -11.89
N ILE A 41 0.45 3.31 -13.06
CA ILE A 41 1.48 4.22 -13.56
C ILE A 41 1.31 5.55 -12.84
N SER A 42 2.21 5.85 -11.88
CA SER A 42 2.23 7.12 -11.16
C SER A 42 2.79 8.26 -12.02
N LYS A 43 3.67 7.93 -12.98
CA LYS A 43 4.18 8.89 -13.98
C LYS A 43 4.32 8.22 -15.33
N GLY A 44 3.51 8.68 -16.27
CA GLY A 44 3.49 8.20 -17.65
C GLY A 44 4.67 8.67 -18.48
N LEU A 45 4.77 8.11 -19.68
CA LEU A 45 5.70 8.58 -20.69
C LEU A 45 5.27 9.95 -21.21
N GLN A 46 6.25 10.77 -21.56
CA GLN A 46 6.05 12.10 -22.14
C GLN A 46 6.76 12.19 -23.47
N ASP A 47 6.17 12.89 -24.42
CA ASP A 47 6.74 13.11 -25.74
C ASP A 47 8.09 13.82 -25.62
N GLN A 48 9.07 13.34 -26.37
CA GLN A 48 10.41 13.94 -26.45
C GLN A 48 10.74 14.26 -27.90
N THR A 49 11.19 15.50 -28.15
CA THR A 49 11.76 15.89 -29.44
C THR A 49 13.26 15.96 -29.31
N VAL A 50 13.98 15.20 -30.14
CA VAL A 50 15.46 15.15 -30.13
C VAL A 50 16.04 15.34 -31.52
N SER A 51 17.32 15.72 -31.56
CA SER A 51 18.08 15.85 -32.81
C SER A 51 18.25 14.51 -33.54
N LEU A 52 18.38 14.57 -34.87
CA LEU A 52 18.64 13.40 -35.70
C LEU A 52 19.92 12.67 -35.22
N GLY A 53 19.83 11.35 -35.03
CA GLY A 53 20.94 10.52 -34.55
C GLY A 53 21.11 10.49 -33.03
N ALA A 54 20.28 11.20 -32.26
CA ALA A 54 20.28 11.11 -30.81
C ALA A 54 19.52 9.85 -30.31
N THR A 55 19.96 9.32 -29.17
CA THR A 55 19.25 8.25 -28.44
C THR A 55 18.26 8.87 -27.46
N VAL A 56 17.02 8.41 -27.48
CA VAL A 56 15.98 8.78 -26.51
C VAL A 56 15.84 7.70 -25.45
N GLN A 57 15.65 8.13 -24.20
CA GLN A 57 15.24 7.27 -23.10
C GLN A 57 13.93 7.75 -22.51
N PHE A 58 13.02 6.79 -22.33
CA PHE A 58 11.73 6.98 -21.70
C PHE A 58 11.76 6.33 -20.33
N THR A 59 11.22 7.02 -19.33
CA THR A 59 11.08 6.51 -17.97
C THR A 59 9.64 6.67 -17.54
N CYS A 60 9.07 5.61 -16.98
CA CYS A 60 7.81 5.66 -16.27
C CYS A 60 8.03 5.31 -14.80
N GLU A 61 7.17 5.81 -13.95
CA GLU A 61 7.13 5.46 -12.53
C GLU A 61 5.85 4.65 -12.29
N VAL A 62 5.97 3.57 -11.53
CA VAL A 62 4.88 2.65 -11.18
C VAL A 62 4.78 2.56 -9.67
N HIS A 63 3.55 2.46 -9.16
CA HIS A 63 3.24 2.30 -7.76
C HIS A 63 2.29 1.10 -7.59
N GLY A 64 2.48 0.30 -6.54
CA GLY A 64 1.65 -0.88 -6.26
C GLY A 64 2.09 -1.62 -5.00
N ASN A 65 1.29 -2.57 -4.54
CA ASN A 65 1.61 -3.49 -3.43
C ASN A 65 1.20 -4.92 -3.80
N PRO A 66 2.17 -5.86 -3.94
CA PRO A 66 3.60 -5.67 -3.72
C PRO A 66 4.26 -4.78 -4.79
N THR A 67 5.33 -4.08 -4.42
CA THR A 67 6.21 -3.33 -5.32
C THR A 67 7.11 -4.25 -6.12
#